data_AF-A0A4V6J2L3-F1
#
_entry.id   AF-A0A4V6J2L3-F1
#
_cell.length_a   1.000
_cell.length_b   1.000
_cell.length_c   1.000
_cell.angle_alpha   90.00
_cell.angle_beta   90.00
_cell.angle_gamma   90.00
#
_symmetry.space_group_name_H-M   'P 1'
#
loop_
_entity.id
_entity.type
_entity.pdbx_description
1 polymer ?
#
loop_
_entity_poly.entity_id
_entity_poly.type
_entity_poly.pdbx_seq_one_letter_code
_entity_poly.pdbx_strand_id
1 'polypeptide(L)'
;MTCGFQRSEHLNAALAGLGIDNIVIEVDAPEIPIMDGSAAPFVYLLLDAGIDELNCAKKFVRIKETVRVEDGDKWAEFKPYNGFSLDFTIDFNHPAIDSSNQRLCDELLC
;
A
#
# COMPACT_ATOMS: atom_id res chain seq x y z
N MET A 1 28.36 -1.36 -1.99
CA MET A 1 27.47 -2.27 -1.24
C MET A 1 26.22 -1.47 -0.90
N THR A 2 25.17 -1.59 -1.70
CA THR A 2 23.89 -0.93 -1.41
C THR A 2 23.21 -1.74 -0.32
N CYS A 3 23.21 -1.24 0.92
CA CYS A 3 22.30 -1.73 1.95
C CYS A 3 20.89 -1.34 1.51
N GLY A 4 20.21 -2.27 0.82
CA GLY A 4 18.85 -2.10 0.34
C GLY A 4 17.89 -2.79 1.31
N PHE A 5 16.87 -2.07 1.75
CA PHE A 5 15.77 -2.63 2.53
C PHE A 5 14.78 -3.28 1.55
N GLN A 6 14.82 -4.60 1.42
CA GLN A 6 14.00 -5.31 0.42
C GLN A 6 12.66 -5.79 1.01
N ARG A 7 11.66 -5.90 0.14
CA ARG A 7 10.33 -6.48 0.42
C ARG A 7 9.52 -5.74 1.50
N SER A 8 9.60 -4.41 1.45
CA SER A 8 8.91 -3.52 2.38
C SER A 8 7.47 -3.21 1.99
N GLU A 9 7.03 -3.59 0.79
CA GLU A 9 5.72 -3.25 0.23
C GLU A 9 4.54 -3.75 1.08
N HIS A 10 4.60 -4.97 1.60
CA HIS A 10 3.52 -5.51 2.44
C HIS A 10 3.44 -4.82 3.81
N LEU A 11 4.58 -4.51 4.40
CA LEU A 11 4.67 -3.76 5.64
C LEU A 11 4.14 -2.33 5.44
N ASN A 12 4.56 -1.67 4.37
CA ASN A 12 4.09 -0.33 4.03
C ASN A 12 2.59 -0.30 3.73
N ALA A 13 2.04 -1.34 3.10
CA ALA A 13 0.60 -1.49 2.89
C ALA A 13 -0.16 -1.61 4.23
N ALA A 14 0.36 -2.39 5.19
CA ALA A 14 -0.25 -2.49 6.52
C ALA A 14 -0.19 -1.15 7.28
N LEU A 15 0.94 -0.44 7.24
CA LEU A 15 1.09 0.88 7.86
C LEU A 15 0.15 1.92 7.25
N ALA A 16 0.02 1.95 5.92
CA ALA A 16 -0.90 2.84 5.21
C ALA A 16 -2.36 2.50 5.54
N GLY A 17 -2.71 1.21 5.61
CA GLY A 17 -4.06 0.75 5.94
C GLY A 17 -4.49 1.09 7.37
N LEU A 18 -3.56 1.05 8.34
CA LEU A 18 -3.82 1.45 9.74
C LEU A 18 -3.59 2.94 10.00
N GLY A 19 -3.07 3.68 9.03
CA GLY A 19 -2.81 5.11 9.17
C GLY A 19 -1.67 5.44 10.15
N ILE A 20 -0.64 4.60 10.25
CA ILE A 20 0.53 4.87 11.11
C ILE A 20 1.47 5.85 10.41
N ASP A 21 1.68 7.03 11.02
CA ASP A 21 2.53 8.09 10.45
C ASP A 21 4.00 8.01 10.91
N ASN A 22 4.25 7.58 12.15
CA ASN A 22 5.58 7.56 12.76
C ASN A 22 5.84 6.21 13.40
N ILE A 23 6.88 5.50 12.95
CA ILE A 23 7.28 4.20 13.50
C ILE A 23 8.78 3.97 13.27
N VAL A 24 9.42 3.22 14.18
CA VAL A 24 10.76 2.68 14.00
C VAL A 24 10.65 1.18 13.78
N ILE A 25 11.25 0.69 12.70
CA ILE A 25 11.24 -0.72 12.32
C ILE A 25 12.68 -1.21 12.31
N GLU A 26 13.00 -2.12 13.23
CA GLU A 26 14.34 -2.69 13.37
C GLU A 26 14.33 -4.12 12.84
N VAL A 27 15.32 -4.45 12.01
CA VAL A 27 15.48 -5.78 11.43
C VAL A 27 16.97 -6.13 11.40
N ASP A 28 17.31 -7.30 11.92
CA ASP A 28 18.69 -7.81 11.95
C ASP A 28 19.11 -8.51 10.65
N ALA A 29 18.41 -8.23 9.55
CA ALA A 29 18.53 -8.88 8.26
C ALA A 29 18.34 -7.86 7.12
N PRO A 30 18.83 -8.14 5.89
CA PRO A 30 18.72 -7.21 4.76
C PRO A 30 17.28 -7.07 4.19
N GLU A 31 16.34 -7.91 4.62
CA GLU A 31 14.95 -7.88 4.12
C GLU A 31 13.94 -7.98 5.25
N ILE A 32 12.76 -7.41 5.01
CA ILE A 32 11.58 -7.65 5.85
C ILE A 32 11.13 -9.12 5.71
N PRO A 33 10.73 -9.79 6.80
CA PRO A 33 10.20 -11.14 6.72
C PRO A 33 8.95 -11.20 5.83
N ILE A 34 8.88 -12.21 4.95
CA ILE A 34 7.74 -12.41 4.05
C ILE A 34 6.42 -12.69 4.79
N MET A 35 6.52 -13.18 6.03
CA MET A 35 5.40 -13.72 6.79
C MET A 35 4.66 -14.81 5.98
N ASP A 36 3.39 -14.61 5.65
CA ASP A 36 2.58 -15.51 4.81
C ASP A 36 2.46 -15.04 3.35
N GLY A 37 3.17 -13.97 2.98
CA GLY A 37 3.06 -13.33 1.66
C GLY A 37 1.98 -12.25 1.57
N SER A 38 1.27 -11.95 2.66
CA SER A 38 0.27 -10.88 2.74
C SER A 38 0.67 -9.79 3.75
N ALA A 39 -0.14 -8.73 3.83
CA ALA A 39 -0.02 -7.69 4.86
C ALA A 39 -0.71 -8.06 6.19
N ALA A 40 -1.52 -9.12 6.23
CA ALA A 40 -2.38 -9.43 7.37
C ALA A 40 -1.60 -9.73 8.68
N PRO A 41 -0.46 -10.46 8.65
CA PRO A 41 0.34 -10.68 9.85
C PRO A 41 0.87 -9.38 10.46
N PHE A 42 1.24 -8.40 9.63
CA PHE A 42 1.69 -7.09 10.11
C PHE A 42 0.55 -6.29 10.71
N VAL A 43 -0.64 -6.31 10.09
CA VAL A 43 -1.83 -5.66 10.66
C VAL A 43 -2.13 -6.20 12.06
N TYR A 44 -2.07 -7.53 12.24
CA TYR A 44 -2.28 -8.14 13.55
C TYR A 44 -1.26 -7.66 14.59
N LEU A 45 0.04 -7.67 14.25
CA LEU A 45 1.10 -7.21 15.15
C LEU A 45 0.99 -5.72 15.50
N LEU A 46 0.60 -4.88 14.53
CA LEU A 46 0.41 -3.44 14.75
C LEU A 46 -0.82 -3.16 15.64
N LEU A 47 -1.90 -3.94 15.47
CA LEU A 47 -3.07 -3.83 16.34
C LEU A 47 -2.77 -4.29 17.77
N ASP A 48 -1.95 -5.33 17.94
CA ASP A 48 -1.51 -5.83 19.25
C ASP A 48 -0.60 -4.81 19.97
N ALA A 49 0.30 -4.15 19.23
CA ALA A 49 1.14 -3.07 19.75
C ALA A 49 0.33 -1.83 20.16
N GLY A 50 -0.84 -1.62 19.55
CA GLY A 50 -1.70 -0.48 19.76
C GLY A 50 -1.23 0.78 19.00
N ILE A 51 -2.09 1.79 18.99
CA ILE A 51 -1.86 3.07 18.30
C ILE A 51 -1.93 4.18 19.34
N ASP A 52 -0.92 5.05 19.35
CA ASP A 52 -0.88 6.24 20.20
C ASP A 52 -1.11 7.50 19.37
N GLU A 53 -2.04 8.35 19.81
CA GLU A 53 -2.36 9.60 19.14
C GLU A 53 -1.43 10.71 19.64
N LEU A 54 -0.58 11.20 18.74
CA LEU A 54 0.31 12.31 19.04
C LEU A 54 -0.45 13.64 18.94
N ASN A 55 -0.09 14.61 19.79
CA ASN A 55 -0.66 15.96 19.76
C ASN A 55 -0.09 16.80 18.58
N CYS A 56 -0.31 16.34 17.36
CA CYS A 56 0.08 16.98 16.12
C CYS A 56 -0.92 16.63 15.02
N ALA A 57 -1.28 17.59 14.18
CA ALA A 57 -2.20 17.34 13.09
C ALA A 57 -1.55 16.43 12.02
N LYS A 58 -2.25 15.34 11.67
CA LYS A 58 -1.88 14.48 10.55
C LYS A 58 -1.94 15.25 9.23
N LYS A 59 -0.91 15.09 8.41
CA LYS A 59 -0.80 15.76 7.10
C LYS A 59 -1.22 14.79 6.01
N PHE A 60 -2.13 15.24 5.15
CA PHE A 60 -2.58 14.47 4.00
C PHE A 60 -2.10 15.11 2.70
N VAL A 61 -1.76 14.28 1.72
CA VAL A 61 -1.45 14.75 0.36
C VAL A 61 -2.74 14.76 -0.45
N ARG A 62 -3.24 15.95 -0.77
CA ARG A 62 -4.44 16.11 -1.61
C ARG A 62 -4.06 16.34 -3.07
N ILE A 63 -4.54 15.48 -3.95
CA ILE A 63 -4.42 15.63 -5.40
C ILE A 63 -5.32 16.78 -5.86
N LYS A 64 -4.74 17.79 -6.50
CA LYS A 64 -5.46 18.98 -6.99
C LYS A 64 -5.67 18.97 -8.49
N GLU A 65 -4.80 18.27 -9.21
CA GLU A 65 -4.80 18.16 -10.66
C GLU A 65 -4.57 16.72 -11.05
N THR A 66 -5.13 16.30 -12.18
CA THR A 66 -4.95 14.93 -12.68
C THR A 66 -3.51 14.74 -13.16
N VAL A 67 -2.84 13.69 -12.68
CA VAL A 67 -1.49 13.31 -13.09
C VAL A 67 -1.54 11.88 -13.60
N ARG A 68 -1.05 11.66 -14.82
CA ARG A 68 -1.02 10.35 -15.47
C ARG A 68 0.38 10.04 -15.99
N VAL A 69 0.84 8.82 -15.76
CA VAL A 69 2.10 8.30 -16.30
C VAL A 69 1.81 7.02 -17.06
N GLU A 70 2.52 6.80 -18.16
CA GLU A 70 2.34 5.67 -19.05
C GLU A 70 3.70 5.06 -19.39
N ASP A 71 3.75 3.74 -19.44
CA ASP A 71 4.92 2.96 -19.88
C ASP A 71 4.42 1.78 -20.72
N GLY A 72 4.47 1.95 -22.05
CA GLY A 72 3.96 0.97 -23.00
C GLY A 72 2.44 0.76 -22.86
N ASP A 73 2.05 -0.45 -22.46
CA ASP A 73 0.66 -0.86 -22.22
C ASP A 73 0.17 -0.57 -20.78
N LYS A 74 1.06 -0.12 -19.90
CA LYS A 74 0.76 0.15 -18.49
C LYS A 74 0.58 1.64 -18.25
N TRP A 75 -0.31 1.98 -17.32
CA TRP A 75 -0.49 3.35 -16.88
C TRP A 75 -0.89 3.42 -15.41
N ALA A 76 -0.61 4.56 -14.79
CA ALA A 76 -1.10 4.90 -13.46
C ALA A 76 -1.59 6.35 -13.46
N GLU A 77 -2.68 6.64 -12.77
CA GLU A 77 -3.32 7.95 -12.75
C GLU A 77 -3.78 8.32 -11.34
N PHE A 78 -3.52 9.56 -10.94
CA PHE A 78 -4.15 10.20 -9.80
C PHE A 78 -5.12 11.27 -10.29
N LYS A 79 -6.35 11.26 -9.76
CA LYS A 79 -7.39 12.26 -10.03
C LYS A 79 -7.79 12.96 -8.73
N PRO A 80 -8.19 14.25 -8.79
CA PRO A 80 -8.78 14.92 -7.63
C PRO A 80 -10.04 14.19 -7.17
N TYR A 81 -10.07 13.74 -5.93
CA TYR A 81 -11.18 13.03 -5.32
C TYR A 81 -11.29 13.38 -3.83
N ASN A 82 -12.52 13.43 -3.31
CA ASN A 82 -12.79 13.74 -1.90
C ASN A 82 -12.90 12.43 -1.11
N GLY A 83 -11.75 11.78 -0.90
CA GLY A 83 -11.64 10.49 -0.23
C GLY A 83 -10.42 9.74 -0.76
N PHE A 84 -10.38 8.43 -0.56
CA PHE A 84 -9.38 7.56 -1.17
C PHE A 84 -10.08 6.45 -1.95
N SER A 85 -9.82 6.35 -3.24
CA SER A 85 -10.32 5.27 -4.09
C SER A 85 -9.16 4.68 -4.87
N LEU A 86 -9.16 3.35 -4.97
CA LEU A 86 -8.19 2.58 -5.72
C LEU A 86 -8.92 1.75 -6.77
N ASP A 87 -8.56 1.96 -8.03
CA ASP A 87 -9.00 1.13 -9.15
C ASP A 87 -7.76 0.49 -9.78
N PHE A 88 -7.63 -0.82 -9.64
CA PHE A 88 -6.51 -1.57 -10.17
C PHE A 88 -7.00 -2.66 -11.10
N THR A 89 -6.38 -2.76 -12.27
CA THR A 89 -6.65 -3.82 -13.24
C THR A 89 -5.35 -4.53 -13.57
N ILE A 90 -5.42 -5.85 -13.56
CA ILE A 90 -4.34 -6.74 -13.99
C ILE A 90 -4.75 -7.37 -15.33
N ASP A 91 -3.77 -7.66 -16.17
CA ASP A 91 -3.97 -8.43 -17.40
C ASP A 91 -2.99 -9.62 -17.41
N PHE A 92 -3.37 -10.70 -16.74
CA PHE A 92 -2.66 -11.97 -16.78
C PHE A 92 -3.28 -12.89 -17.82
N ASN A 93 -2.51 -13.17 -18.88
CA ASN A 93 -2.83 -14.21 -19.84
C ASN A 93 -2.36 -15.60 -19.36
N HIS A 94 -3.02 -16.13 -18.32
CA HIS A 94 -2.69 -17.44 -17.74
C HIS A 94 -3.95 -18.30 -17.52
N PRO A 95 -3.95 -19.60 -17.89
CA PRO A 95 -5.14 -20.47 -17.79
C PRO A 95 -5.74 -20.62 -16.38
N ALA A 96 -4.93 -20.38 -15.34
CA ALA A 96 -5.38 -20.43 -13.95
C ALA A 96 -6.06 -19.14 -13.47
N ILE A 97 -6.08 -18.07 -14.27
CA ILE A 97 -6.64 -16.76 -13.93
C ILE A 97 -7.70 -16.43 -14.97
N ASP A 98 -8.95 -16.38 -14.52
CA ASP A 98 -10.07 -15.97 -15.36
C ASP A 98 -9.91 -14.50 -15.78
N SER A 99 -10.12 -14.21 -17.06
CA SER A 99 -10.03 -12.85 -17.61
C SER A 99 -11.13 -11.92 -17.09
N SER A 100 -12.22 -12.47 -16.54
CA SER A 100 -13.35 -11.69 -16.03
C SER A 100 -13.16 -11.11 -14.62
N ASN A 101 -12.16 -11.55 -13.86
CA ASN A 101 -11.98 -11.21 -12.45
C ASN A 101 -10.57 -10.66 -12.15
N GLN A 102 -10.21 -9.60 -12.88
CA GLN A 102 -8.88 -8.98 -12.77
C GLN A 102 -8.94 -7.46 -12.49
N ARG A 103 -10.13 -6.92 -12.19
CA ARG A 103 -10.31 -5.52 -11.77
C ARG A 103 -10.84 -5.45 -10.34
N LEU A 104 -10.17 -4.66 -9.53
CA LEU A 104 -10.56 -4.33 -8.16
C LEU A 104 -10.83 -2.83 -8.08
N CYS A 105 -12.03 -2.46 -7.64
CA CYS A 105 -12.38 -1.08 -7.30
C CYS A 105 -12.77 -1.01 -5.84
N ASP A 106 -11.96 -0.36 -5.01
CA ASP A 106 -12.24 -0.12 -3.60
C ASP A 106 -12.35 1.38 -3.34
N GLU A 107 -13.31 1.75 -2.49
CA GLU A 107 -13.46 3.11 -1.94
C GLU A 107 -13.26 3.05 -0.43
N LEU A 108 -12.24 3.74 0.05
CA LEU A 108 -12.01 3.98 1.48
C LEU A 108 -12.50 5.38 1.82
N LEU A 109 -13.49 5.42 2.72
CA LEU A 109 -13.88 6.64 3.42
C LEU A 109 -12.79 6.90 4.48
N CYS A 110 -11.88 7.82 4.16
CA CYS A 110 -10.90 8.35 5.10
C CYS A 110 -11.47 9.60 5.78
#